data_AF-A0A357KXM7-F1
#
_entry.id   AF-A0A357KXM7-F1
#
_cell.length_a   1.000
_cell.length_b   1.000
_cell.length_c   1.000
_cell.angle_alpha   90.00
_cell.angle_beta   90.00
_cell.angle_gamma   90.00
#
_symmetry.space_group_name_H-M   'P 1'
#
loop_
_entity.id
_entity.type
_entity.pdbx_description
1 polymer ?
#
loop_
_entity_poly.entity_id
_entity_poly.type
_entity_poly.pdbx_seq_one_letter_code
_entity_poly.pdbx_strand_id
1 'polypeptide(L)'
;VRFPLDASWSVRRFLDAVRPDGVALVELELWPNFVRACGARGIPVAVVNGRLSARSFRRYHAGRAFVGRYFQRLAFAAVQDE
;
A
#
# COMPACT_ATOMS: atom_id res chain seq x y z
N VAL A 1 8.75 -16.77 0.15
CA VAL A 1 8.76 -15.86 -1.02
C VAL A 1 9.23 -14.49 -0.52
N ARG A 2 10.16 -13.81 -1.20
CA ARG A 2 10.59 -12.44 -0.80
C ARG A 2 9.56 -11.41 -1.30
N PHE A 3 9.42 -10.29 -0.60
CA PHE A 3 8.54 -9.20 -1.05
C PHE A 3 8.99 -8.68 -2.43
N PRO A 4 8.06 -8.40 -3.36
CA PRO A 4 8.43 -8.03 -4.72
C PRO A 4 8.97 -6.61 -4.77
N LEU A 5 9.81 -6.34 -5.76
CA LEU A 5 10.02 -4.95 -6.20
C LEU A 5 8.71 -4.43 -6.80
N ASP A 6 8.43 -3.14 -6.69
CA ASP A 6 7.18 -2.54 -7.20
C ASP A 6 7.14 -2.39 -8.73
N ALA A 7 7.73 -3.34 -9.44
CA ALA A 7 7.58 -3.53 -10.87
C ALA A 7 6.41 -4.49 -11.14
N SER A 8 5.55 -4.12 -12.11
CA SER A 8 4.30 -4.85 -12.38
C SER A 8 4.47 -6.36 -12.59
N TRP A 9 5.55 -6.80 -13.23
CA TRP A 9 5.84 -8.22 -13.46
C TRP A 9 6.25 -8.96 -12.18
N SER A 10 7.02 -8.30 -11.31
CA SER A 10 7.51 -8.87 -10.05
C SER A 10 6.34 -9.01 -9.05
N VAL A 11 5.52 -7.97 -8.94
CA VAL A 11 4.30 -7.96 -8.12
C VAL A 11 3.34 -9.08 -8.55
N ARG A 12 3.05 -9.20 -9.86
CA ARG A 12 2.16 -10.25 -10.37
C ARG A 12 2.68 -11.64 -10.00
N ARG A 13 3.95 -11.91 -10.28
CA ARG A 13 4.60 -13.20 -9.95
C ARG A 13 4.53 -13.50 -8.46
N PHE A 14 4.73 -12.50 -7.61
CA PHE A 14 4.60 -12.65 -6.16
C PHE A 14 3.16 -12.99 -5.76
N LEU A 15 2.18 -12.22 -6.22
CA LEU A 15 0.77 -12.43 -5.87
C LEU A 15 0.23 -13.76 -6.44
N ASP A 16 0.71 -14.21 -7.59
CA ASP A 16 0.37 -15.51 -8.18
C ASP A 16 0.95 -16.68 -7.37
N ALA A 17 2.14 -16.50 -6.80
CA ALA A 17 2.79 -17.52 -5.98
C ALA A 17 2.21 -17.61 -4.56
N VAL A 18 1.90 -16.47 -3.96
CA VAL A 18 1.44 -16.39 -2.55
C VAL A 18 -0.07 -16.55 -2.45
N ARG A 19 -0.83 -16.01 -3.41
CA ARG A 19 -2.31 -16.01 -3.43
C ARG A 19 -2.94 -15.58 -2.09
N PRO A 20 -2.60 -14.39 -1.56
CA PRO A 20 -3.07 -13.98 -0.24
C PRO A 20 -4.56 -13.62 -0.26
N ASP A 21 -5.26 -13.93 0.83
CA ASP A 21 -6.63 -13.48 1.08
C ASP A 21 -6.69 -12.03 1.61
N GLY A 22 -5.55 -11.47 2.03
CA GLY A 22 -5.38 -10.09 2.47
C GLY A 22 -3.92 -9.73 2.70
N VAL A 23 -3.62 -8.42 2.71
CA VAL A 23 -2.26 -7.91 2.95
C VAL A 23 -2.27 -6.84 4.03
N ALA A 24 -1.36 -6.94 5.00
CA ALA A 24 -1.07 -5.89 5.97
C ALA A 24 0.33 -5.32 5.70
N LEU A 25 0.39 -4.04 5.33
CA LEU A 25 1.63 -3.29 5.16
C LEU A 25 1.98 -2.62 6.49
N VAL A 26 3.20 -2.85 6.96
CA VAL A 26 3.71 -2.26 8.20
C VAL A 26 4.50 -1.01 7.84
N GLU A 27 4.32 0.05 8.63
CA GLU A 27 4.87 1.38 8.34
C GLU A 27 4.33 1.88 6.98
N LEU A 28 4.51 3.16 6.64
CA LEU A 28 3.76 3.75 5.52
C LEU A 28 4.35 3.37 4.13
N GLU A 29 4.68 2.09 3.95
CA GLU A 29 5.25 1.48 2.74
C GLU A 29 4.18 1.23 1.68
N LEU A 30 3.58 2.30 1.18
CA LEU A 30 2.63 2.22 0.07
C LEU A 30 3.38 2.06 -1.25
N TRP A 31 3.34 0.84 -1.79
CA TRP A 31 3.88 0.49 -3.10
C TRP A 31 2.77 0.59 -4.17
N PRO A 32 2.81 1.59 -5.07
CA PRO A 32 1.72 1.87 -6.01
C PRO A 32 1.28 0.70 -6.88
N ASN A 33 2.22 -0.03 -7.48
CA ASN A 33 1.88 -1.15 -8.36
C ASN A 33 1.36 -2.34 -7.55
N PHE A 34 1.90 -2.57 -6.36
CA PHE A 34 1.44 -3.59 -5.44
C PHE A 34 -0.01 -3.36 -5.00
N VAL A 35 -0.33 -2.17 -4.47
CA VAL A 35 -1.69 -1.82 -4.02
C VAL A 35 -2.67 -1.88 -5.19
N ARG A 36 -2.27 -1.39 -6.36
CA ARG A 36 -3.08 -1.48 -7.59
C ARG A 36 -3.35 -2.93 -8.00
N ALA A 37 -2.33 -3.79 -7.96
CA ALA A 37 -2.46 -5.20 -8.33
C ALA A 37 -3.32 -5.98 -7.33
N CYS A 38 -3.20 -5.69 -6.03
CA CYS A 38 -4.08 -6.26 -5.01
C CYS A 38 -5.54 -5.85 -5.24
N GLY A 39 -5.80 -4.55 -5.46
CA GLY A 39 -7.14 -4.05 -5.76
C GLY A 39 -7.74 -4.66 -7.02
N ALA A 40 -6.95 -4.84 -8.09
CA ALA A 40 -7.40 -5.50 -9.31
C ALA A 40 -7.76 -6.99 -9.12
N ARG A 41 -7.26 -7.62 -8.05
CA ARG A 41 -7.53 -9.03 -7.68
C ARG A 41 -8.55 -9.15 -6.55
N GLY A 42 -9.13 -8.04 -6.09
CA GLY A 42 -10.04 -8.04 -4.94
C GLY A 42 -9.37 -8.37 -3.61
N ILE A 43 -8.04 -8.28 -3.51
CA ILE A 43 -7.29 -8.58 -2.28
C ILE A 43 -7.32 -7.32 -1.40
N PRO A 44 -7.90 -7.37 -0.19
CA PRO A 44 -7.92 -6.23 0.71
C PRO A 44 -6.51 -5.91 1.21
N VAL A 45 -6.15 -4.63 1.20
CA VAL A 45 -4.87 -4.13 1.72
C VAL A 45 -5.11 -3.23 2.92
N ALA A 46 -4.46 -3.53 4.03
CA ALA A 46 -4.46 -2.72 5.24
C ALA A 46 -3.08 -2.09 5.47
N VAL A 47 -3.04 -0.89 6.01
CA VAL A 47 -1.82 -0.33 6.61
C VAL A 47 -1.95 -0.45 8.12
N VAL A 48 -0.93 -1.00 8.77
CA VAL A 48 -0.87 -1.16 10.23
C VAL A 48 0.38 -0.48 10.75
N ASN A 49 0.28 0.12 11.95
CA ASN A 49 1.37 0.88 12.54
C ASN A 49 1.93 1.96 11.59
N GLY A 50 1.04 2.60 10.81
CA GLY A 50 1.44 3.74 10.00
C GLY A 50 1.84 4.88 10.93
N ARG A 51 3.00 5.50 10.69
CA ARG A 51 3.40 6.72 11.38
C ARG A 51 3.37 7.88 10.42
N LEU A 52 2.73 8.98 10.81
CA LEU A 52 2.60 10.15 9.96
C LEU A 52 3.01 11.42 10.69
N SER A 53 4.23 11.88 10.43
CA SER A 53 4.69 13.19 10.90
C SER A 53 4.09 14.35 10.11
N ALA A 54 4.06 15.53 10.72
CA ALA A 54 3.60 16.76 10.05
C ALA A 54 4.35 17.08 8.75
N ARG A 55 5.63 16.68 8.65
CA ARG A 55 6.44 16.85 7.44
C ARG A 55 5.99 15.92 6.31
N SER A 56 5.73 14.65 6.62
CA SER A 56 5.22 13.66 5.67
C SER A 56 3.80 14.00 5.23
N PHE A 57 2.95 14.45 6.16
CA PHE A 57 1.60 14.93 5.85
C PHE A 57 1.61 16.06 4.81
N ARG A 58 2.44 17.09 4.99
CA ARG A 58 2.54 18.19 4.00
C ARG A 58 2.94 17.69 2.60
N ARG A 59 3.84 16.71 2.51
CA ARG A 59 4.25 16.10 1.24
C ARG A 59 3.10 15.32 0.59
N TYR A 60 2.39 14.49 1.34
CA TYR A 60 1.23 13.76 0.82
C TYR A 60 0.09 14.69 0.44
N HIS A 61 -0.13 15.76 1.22
CA HIS A 61 -1.15 16.75 0.94
C HIS A 61 -0.84 17.53 -0.35
N ALA A 62 0.42 17.90 -0.59
CA ALA A 62 0.84 18.52 -1.85
C ALA A 62 0.62 17.57 -3.06
N GLY A 63 0.84 16.27 -2.86
CA GLY A 63 0.61 15.22 -3.87
C GLY A 63 -0.78 14.58 -3.84
N ARG A 64 -1.78 15.16 -3.15
CA ARG A 64 -3.02 14.47 -2.78
C ARG A 64 -3.80 13.86 -3.93
N ALA A 65 -3.75 14.48 -5.11
CA ALA A 65 -4.47 13.98 -6.29
C ALA A 65 -3.92 12.62 -6.78
N PHE A 66 -2.61 12.42 -6.63
CA PHE A 66 -1.94 11.18 -6.99
C PHE A 66 -1.96 10.19 -5.82
N VAL A 67 -1.59 10.69 -4.64
CA VAL A 67 -1.44 9.90 -3.42
C VAL A 67 -2.78 9.41 -2.87
N GLY A 68 -3.81 10.25 -2.93
CA GLY A 68 -5.15 9.92 -2.43
C GLY A 68 -5.78 8.71 -3.14
N ARG A 69 -5.46 8.48 -4.42
CA ARG A 69 -5.93 7.31 -5.17
C ARG A 69 -5.37 5.99 -4.66
N TYR A 70 -4.24 6.00 -3.94
CA TYR A 70 -3.69 4.80 -3.31
C TYR A 70 -4.31 4.56 -1.95
N PHE A 71 -4.44 5.61 -1.13
CA PHE A 71 -5.11 5.52 0.16
C PHE A 71 -6.58 5.10 0.04
N GLN A 72 -7.30 5.57 -0.98
CA GLN A 72 -8.68 5.15 -1.25
C GLN A 72 -8.84 3.66 -1.56
N ARG A 73 -7.75 2.95 -1.88
CA ARG A 73 -7.78 1.51 -2.16
C ARG A 73 -7.45 0.66 -0.92
N LEU A 74 -7.10 1.29 0.20
CA LEU A 74 -6.89 0.57 1.44
C LEU A 74 -8.24 0.19 2.03
N ALA A 75 -8.35 -1.08 2.42
CA ALA A 75 -9.49 -1.58 3.18
C ALA A 75 -9.47 -1.07 4.62
N PHE A 76 -8.28 -0.81 5.18
CA PHE A 76 -8.10 -0.35 6.55
C PHE A 76 -6.79 0.42 6.71
N ALA A 77 -6.75 1.38 7.64
CA ALA A 77 -5.52 2.08 8.01
C ALA A 77 -5.51 2.35 9.52
N ALA A 78 -4.59 1.73 10.25
CA ALA A 78 -4.25 2.08 11.62
C ALA A 78 -3.00 2.95 11.62
N VAL A 79 -3.17 4.23 11.93
CA VAL A 79 -2.12 5.25 11.86
C VAL A 79 -2.04 6.00 13.18
N GLN A 80 -0.82 6.26 13.64
CA GLN A 80 -0.50 7.09 14.80
C GLN A 80 0.33 8.31 14.37
N ASP A 81 0.27 9.36 15.17
CA ASP A 81 1.21 10.47 15.09
C ASP A 81 2.63 10.01 15.47
N GLU A 82 3.62 10.79 15.03
CA GLU A 82 5.01 10.63 15.45
C GLU A 82 5.33 11.65 16.55
#